data_AF-A0A954C123-F1
#
_entry.id   AF-A0A954C123-F1
#
_cell.length_a   1.000
_cell.length_b   1.000
_cell.length_c   1.000
_cell.angle_alpha   90.00
_cell.angle_beta   90.00
_cell.angle_gamma   90.00
#
_symmetry.space_group_name_H-M   'P 1'
#
loop_
_entity.id
_entity.type
_entity.pdbx_description
1 polymer ?
#
loop_
_entity_poly.entity_id
_entity_poly.type
_entity_poly.pdbx_seq_one_letter_code
_entity_poly.pdbx_strand_id
1 'polypeptide(L)'
;MSFADEFRAVLCPGMSLPNEFEQLFNWLERSGRVVEHHGVRHGEAPRGAEFYFMPEGNQYLHHWFGTDDPKVIGRVSIIARTGADGSMAGIWLDGSGGQKFVHLGSGSGSTLTCVLAADPVDFLRLTAIGYDELCWPFEFDTAPSADGDVAGVDDPEYREWVTSTFSVEIPETASEIVKQPDEMQTKEPRDEFCRWLAAIIDKP
;
A
#
# COMPACT_ATOMS: atom_id res chain seq x y z
N MET A 1 15.05 -18.60 1.32
CA MET A 1 14.77 -17.18 1.57
C MET A 1 13.28 -17.08 1.78
N SER A 2 12.82 -16.57 2.92
CA SER A 2 11.37 -16.39 3.14
C SER A 2 10.85 -15.23 2.30
N PHE A 3 9.53 -15.15 2.10
CA PHE A 3 8.93 -14.00 1.41
C PHE A 3 9.22 -12.70 2.18
N ALA A 4 9.19 -12.72 3.51
CA ALA A 4 9.57 -11.59 4.33
C ALA A 4 11.02 -11.12 4.13
N ASP A 5 11.96 -12.03 3.88
CA ASP A 5 13.36 -11.67 3.63
C ASP A 5 13.53 -10.87 2.33
N GLU A 6 12.70 -11.12 1.32
CA GLU A 6 12.73 -10.36 0.06
C GLU A 6 12.31 -8.91 0.28
N PHE A 7 11.24 -8.68 1.06
CA PHE A 7 10.85 -7.32 1.43
C PHE A 7 11.94 -6.60 2.23
N ARG A 8 12.52 -7.28 3.22
CA ARG A 8 13.64 -6.69 4.00
C ARG A 8 14.82 -6.29 3.13
N ALA A 9 15.09 -7.04 2.06
CA ALA A 9 16.21 -6.76 1.16
C ALA A 9 16.01 -5.51 0.30
N VAL A 10 14.76 -5.11 0.03
CA VAL A 10 14.44 -3.95 -0.81
C VAL A 10 14.07 -2.69 -0.03
N LEU A 11 13.92 -2.78 1.29
CA LEU A 11 13.66 -1.63 2.14
C LEU A 11 14.85 -0.67 2.14
N CYS A 12 14.54 0.62 2.03
CA CYS A 12 15.54 1.68 2.06
C CYS A 12 16.24 1.79 3.44
N PRO A 13 17.48 2.33 3.50
CA PRO A 13 18.17 2.56 4.76
C PRO A 13 17.34 3.38 5.75
N GLY A 14 17.29 2.92 7.00
CA GLY A 14 16.48 3.53 8.06
C GLY A 14 15.06 3.01 8.14
N MET A 15 14.63 2.17 7.19
CA MET A 15 13.37 1.46 7.26
C MET A 15 13.51 0.08 7.92
N SER A 16 12.39 -0.43 8.42
CA SER A 16 12.27 -1.78 8.96
C SER A 16 10.94 -2.41 8.55
N LEU A 17 10.96 -3.70 8.23
CA LEU A 17 9.73 -4.45 7.98
C LEU A 17 8.97 -4.58 9.31
N PRO A 18 7.71 -4.10 9.40
CA PRO A 18 6.92 -4.27 10.61
C PRO A 18 6.68 -5.76 10.93
N ASN A 19 6.58 -6.10 12.21
CA ASN A 19 6.36 -7.48 12.66
C ASN A 19 5.01 -8.03 12.16
N GLU A 20 4.02 -7.16 11.99
CA GLU A 20 2.70 -7.46 11.42
C GLU A 20 2.83 -7.93 9.96
N PHE A 21 3.74 -7.32 9.20
CA PHE A 21 4.02 -7.72 7.81
C PHE A 21 4.82 -9.02 7.74
N GLU A 22 5.73 -9.26 8.67
CA GLU A 22 6.37 -10.57 8.80
C GLU A 22 5.33 -11.66 9.10
N GLN A 23 4.37 -11.41 9.98
CA GLN A 23 3.26 -12.33 10.25
C GLN A 23 2.38 -12.53 9.02
N LEU A 24 2.05 -11.46 8.28
CA LEU A 24 1.33 -11.52 7.01
C LEU A 24 2.05 -12.43 6.00
N PHE A 25 3.33 -12.17 5.74
CA PHE A 25 4.06 -12.90 4.72
C PHE A 25 4.25 -14.38 5.09
N ASN A 26 4.47 -14.68 6.37
CA ASN A 26 4.46 -16.05 6.86
C ASN A 26 3.09 -16.73 6.69
N TRP A 27 1.99 -16.00 6.90
CA TRP A 27 0.65 -16.51 6.67
C TRP A 27 0.40 -16.78 5.18
N LEU A 28 0.75 -15.85 4.29
CA LEU A 28 0.64 -16.01 2.84
C LEU A 28 1.43 -17.22 2.32
N GLU A 29 2.66 -17.42 2.80
CA GLU A 29 3.46 -18.60 2.43
C GLU A 29 2.81 -19.90 2.90
N ARG A 30 2.23 -19.93 4.10
CA ARG A 30 1.57 -21.13 4.67
C ARG A 30 0.22 -21.43 4.03
N SER A 31 -0.51 -20.39 3.62
CA SER A 31 -1.79 -20.54 2.92
C SER A 31 -1.62 -20.82 1.42
N GLY A 32 -0.39 -20.84 0.91
CA GLY A 32 -0.10 -21.12 -0.50
C GLY A 32 -0.41 -19.95 -1.43
N ARG A 33 -0.50 -18.73 -0.88
CA ARG A 33 -0.86 -17.48 -1.57
C ARG A 33 0.35 -16.67 -2.05
N VAL A 34 1.54 -17.25 -1.98
CA VAL A 34 2.74 -16.69 -2.61
C VAL A 34 2.96 -17.40 -3.93
N VAL A 35 2.79 -16.66 -5.02
CA VAL A 35 2.94 -17.16 -6.40
C VAL A 35 4.14 -16.52 -7.06
N GLU A 36 4.81 -17.24 -7.96
CA GLU A 36 5.93 -16.70 -8.72
C GLU A 36 5.50 -16.38 -10.16
N HIS A 37 5.75 -15.16 -10.60
CA HIS A 37 5.48 -14.71 -11.96
C HIS A 37 6.73 -14.02 -12.53
N HIS A 38 7.24 -14.51 -13.66
CA HIS A 38 8.48 -14.03 -14.30
C HIS A 38 9.69 -13.89 -13.35
N GLY A 39 9.81 -14.80 -12.37
CA GLY A 39 10.93 -14.80 -11.41
C GLY A 39 10.77 -13.81 -10.25
N VAL A 40 9.60 -13.18 -10.11
CA VAL A 40 9.24 -12.34 -8.96
C VAL A 40 8.13 -13.02 -8.18
N ARG A 41 8.27 -13.12 -6.86
CA ARG A 41 7.23 -13.65 -5.98
C ARG A 41 6.25 -12.55 -5.61
N HIS A 42 4.96 -12.86 -5.73
CA HIS A 42 3.86 -12.00 -5.35
C HIS A 42 3.06 -12.66 -4.24
N GLY A 43 2.64 -11.87 -3.26
CA GLY A 43 1.69 -12.29 -2.24
C GLY A 43 0.29 -11.87 -2.67
N GLU A 44 -0.57 -12.83 -2.97
CA GLU A 44 -1.96 -12.55 -3.31
C GLU A 44 -2.65 -11.90 -2.11
N ALA A 45 -3.26 -10.75 -2.34
CA ALA A 45 -4.03 -10.06 -1.34
C ALA A 45 -5.52 -10.44 -1.42
N PRO A 46 -6.35 -9.95 -0.51
CA PRO A 46 -7.78 -10.23 -0.50
C PRO A 46 -8.46 -9.45 -1.63
N ARG A 47 -9.22 -10.18 -2.47
CA ARG A 47 -9.93 -9.69 -3.66
C ARG A 47 -9.07 -9.08 -4.78
N GLY A 48 -9.38 -9.48 -6.01
CA GLY A 48 -8.90 -8.86 -7.24
C GLY A 48 -7.52 -9.33 -7.69
N ALA A 49 -7.36 -9.52 -9.01
CA ALA A 49 -6.05 -9.82 -9.62
C ALA A 49 -5.07 -8.63 -9.59
N GLU A 50 -5.54 -7.45 -9.17
CA GLU A 50 -4.87 -6.17 -9.39
C GLU A 50 -4.30 -5.55 -8.11
N PHE A 51 -4.63 -6.08 -6.93
CA PHE A 51 -3.90 -5.81 -5.69
C PHE A 51 -3.07 -7.04 -5.30
N TYR A 52 -1.76 -6.84 -5.13
CA TYR A 52 -0.87 -7.87 -4.57
C TYR A 52 0.39 -7.26 -3.97
N PHE A 53 0.98 -7.98 -3.01
CA PHE A 53 2.24 -7.61 -2.38
C PHE A 53 3.41 -8.01 -3.27
N MET A 54 4.37 -7.10 -3.46
CA MET A 54 5.59 -7.33 -4.22
C MET A 54 6.77 -6.53 -3.64
N PRO A 55 7.97 -7.12 -3.51
CA PRO A 55 9.14 -6.46 -2.96
C PRO A 55 9.83 -5.59 -4.02
N GLU A 56 9.19 -4.50 -4.43
CA GLU A 56 9.65 -3.64 -5.53
C GLU A 56 10.71 -2.61 -5.08
N GLY A 57 10.63 -2.13 -3.84
CA GLY A 57 11.59 -1.17 -3.31
C GLY A 57 11.44 0.20 -3.96
N ASN A 58 12.54 0.83 -4.38
CA ASN A 58 12.55 2.24 -4.78
C ASN A 58 13.02 2.51 -6.22
N GLN A 59 13.25 1.46 -7.02
CA GLN A 59 13.94 1.57 -8.32
C GLN A 59 13.24 2.47 -9.35
N TYR A 60 11.91 2.54 -9.33
CA TYR A 60 11.12 3.28 -10.32
C TYR A 60 10.45 4.55 -9.78
N LEU A 61 10.76 4.96 -8.54
CA LEU A 61 10.12 6.10 -7.90
C LEU A 61 10.40 7.46 -8.59
N HIS A 62 11.44 7.54 -9.42
CA HIS A 62 11.74 8.73 -10.19
C HIS A 62 10.61 9.11 -11.16
N HIS A 63 9.78 8.14 -11.60
CA HIS A 63 8.59 8.41 -12.40
C HIS A 63 7.49 9.15 -11.62
N TRP A 64 7.39 8.93 -10.31
CA TRP A 64 6.41 9.61 -9.45
C TRP A 64 6.94 10.95 -8.93
N PHE A 65 8.21 11.01 -8.54
CA PHE A 65 8.78 12.17 -7.87
C PHE A 65 9.48 13.15 -8.82
N GLY A 66 9.72 12.77 -10.07
CA GLY A 66 10.42 13.60 -11.06
C GLY A 66 11.89 13.86 -10.72
N THR A 67 12.49 13.06 -9.85
CA THR A 67 13.88 13.22 -9.39
C THR A 67 14.52 11.87 -9.06
N ASP A 68 15.83 11.78 -9.26
CA ASP A 68 16.67 10.65 -8.85
C ASP A 68 17.46 10.94 -7.57
N ASP A 69 17.20 12.05 -6.86
CA ASP A 69 17.91 12.37 -5.61
C ASP A 69 17.75 11.22 -4.60
N PRO A 70 18.84 10.54 -4.21
CA PRO A 70 18.77 9.42 -3.27
C PRO A 70 18.19 9.80 -1.90
N LYS A 71 18.25 11.09 -1.52
CA LYS A 71 17.64 11.59 -0.28
C LYS A 71 16.13 11.67 -0.35
N VAL A 72 15.55 11.69 -1.55
CA VAL A 72 14.12 11.64 -1.81
C VAL A 72 13.70 10.19 -2.07
N ILE A 73 14.35 9.54 -3.03
CA ILE A 73 14.00 8.18 -3.46
C ILE A 73 14.20 7.16 -2.33
N GLY A 74 15.23 7.34 -1.51
CA GLY A 74 15.48 6.53 -0.32
C GLY A 74 14.46 6.70 0.82
N ARG A 75 13.40 7.48 0.63
CA ARG A 75 12.36 7.75 1.64
C ARG A 75 11.10 6.93 1.43
N VAL A 76 10.97 6.21 0.31
CA VAL A 76 9.81 5.34 0.04
C VAL A 76 10.31 4.00 -0.46
N SER A 77 9.68 2.91 -0.02
CA SER A 77 9.86 1.56 -0.57
C SER A 77 8.50 0.98 -0.92
N ILE A 78 8.29 0.65 -2.19
CA ILE A 78 7.06 0.05 -2.71
C ILE A 78 6.96 -1.40 -2.24
N ILE A 79 5.77 -1.76 -1.75
CA ILE A 79 5.47 -3.06 -1.16
C ILE A 79 4.23 -3.74 -1.76
N ALA A 80 3.42 -3.01 -2.52
CA ALA A 80 2.24 -3.58 -3.17
C ALA A 80 1.86 -2.78 -4.41
N ARG A 81 1.25 -3.48 -5.37
CA ARG A 81 0.43 -2.87 -6.41
C ARG A 81 -0.99 -2.70 -5.88
N THR A 82 -1.65 -1.60 -6.20
CA THR A 82 -2.98 -1.25 -5.69
C THR A 82 -4.05 -1.12 -6.76
N GLY A 83 -3.66 -1.19 -8.05
CA GLY A 83 -4.59 -1.16 -9.18
C GLY A 83 -3.94 -1.53 -10.52
N ALA A 84 -4.80 -1.89 -11.47
CA ALA A 84 -4.49 -2.22 -12.86
C ALA A 84 -3.80 -1.04 -13.57
N ASP A 85 -4.10 0.18 -13.14
CA ASP A 85 -3.55 1.42 -13.68
C ASP A 85 -2.05 1.62 -13.36
N GLY A 86 -1.46 0.77 -12.51
CA GLY A 86 -0.07 0.87 -12.09
C GLY A 86 0.11 1.67 -10.79
N SER A 87 -0.97 1.97 -10.08
CA SER A 87 -0.89 2.53 -8.73
C SER A 87 -0.23 1.57 -7.75
N MET A 88 0.46 2.13 -6.77
CA MET A 88 1.28 1.40 -5.83
C MET A 88 1.03 1.85 -4.39
N ALA A 89 1.33 0.98 -3.43
CA ALA A 89 1.48 1.32 -2.03
C ALA A 89 2.91 1.09 -1.56
N GLY A 90 3.37 1.96 -0.67
CA GLY A 90 4.72 1.93 -0.14
C GLY A 90 4.80 2.24 1.35
N ILE A 91 5.93 1.91 1.95
CA ILE A 91 6.34 2.43 3.26
C ILE A 91 7.10 3.72 3.02
N TRP A 92 6.68 4.80 3.66
CA TRP A 92 7.34 6.10 3.64
C TRP A 92 8.00 6.38 4.99
N LEU A 93 9.27 6.81 4.96
CA LEU A 93 9.99 7.31 6.12
C LEU A 93 9.74 8.82 6.22
N ASP A 94 9.10 9.26 7.29
CA ASP A 94 8.74 10.67 7.53
C ASP A 94 9.89 11.48 8.16
N GLY A 95 9.76 12.80 8.17
CA GLY A 95 10.82 13.72 8.63
C GLY A 95 11.26 13.51 10.09
N SER A 96 10.46 12.83 10.90
CA SER A 96 10.77 12.48 12.29
C SER A 96 11.45 11.12 12.44
N GLY A 97 11.52 10.34 11.36
CA GLY A 97 12.01 8.96 11.35
C GLY A 97 10.91 7.91 11.59
N GLY A 98 9.64 8.32 11.61
CA GLY A 98 8.49 7.41 11.64
C GLY A 98 8.24 6.78 10.27
N GLN A 99 7.62 5.59 10.25
CA GLN A 99 7.20 4.93 9.02
C GLN A 99 5.68 4.95 8.90
N LYS A 100 5.17 5.25 7.71
CA LYS A 100 3.74 5.23 7.39
C LYS A 100 3.51 4.54 6.07
N PHE A 101 2.28 4.12 5.82
CA PHE A 101 1.87 3.50 4.57
C PHE A 101 1.24 4.56 3.68
N VAL A 102 1.73 4.66 2.45
CA VAL A 102 1.34 5.69 1.49
C VAL A 102 0.85 5.08 0.19
N HIS A 103 -0.03 5.81 -0.49
CA HIS A 103 -0.46 5.51 -1.84
C HIS A 103 0.28 6.40 -2.84
N LEU A 104 0.63 5.82 -3.99
CA LEU A 104 1.16 6.51 -5.15
C LEU A 104 0.30 6.14 -6.36
N GLY A 105 -0.57 7.06 -6.77
CA GLY A 105 -1.38 6.88 -7.98
C GLY A 105 -0.52 6.78 -9.24
N SER A 106 -1.01 6.20 -10.32
CA SER A 106 -0.23 6.14 -11.58
C SER A 106 -0.05 7.49 -12.28
N GLY A 107 -0.91 8.47 -11.96
CA GLY A 107 -0.99 9.78 -12.63
C GLY A 107 -1.78 9.77 -13.94
N SER A 108 -1.93 8.63 -14.62
CA SER A 108 -2.77 8.48 -15.82
C SER A 108 -4.14 7.85 -15.55
N GLY A 109 -4.25 7.02 -14.52
CA GLY A 109 -5.51 6.42 -14.06
C GLY A 109 -5.97 7.06 -12.76
N SER A 110 -5.24 6.78 -11.68
CA SER A 110 -5.45 7.38 -10.37
C SER A 110 -4.43 8.48 -10.08
N THR A 111 -4.92 9.60 -9.56
CA THR A 111 -4.12 10.68 -8.97
C THR A 111 -4.05 10.58 -7.45
N LEU A 112 -4.65 9.56 -6.82
CA LEU A 112 -4.64 9.41 -5.36
C LEU A 112 -3.21 9.36 -4.85
N THR A 113 -2.87 10.29 -3.97
CA THR A 113 -1.55 10.34 -3.32
C THR A 113 -1.79 10.79 -1.89
N CYS A 114 -1.58 9.89 -0.93
CA CYS A 114 -1.83 10.20 0.47
C CYS A 114 -1.18 9.17 1.40
N VAL A 115 -1.25 9.45 2.70
CA VAL A 115 -1.10 8.42 3.73
C VAL A 115 -2.36 7.56 3.78
N LEU A 116 -2.19 6.26 3.55
CA LEU A 116 -3.23 5.24 3.70
C LEU A 116 -3.43 4.89 5.18
N ALA A 117 -2.33 4.66 5.91
CA ALA A 117 -2.37 4.31 7.32
C ALA A 117 -1.07 4.71 8.02
N ALA A 118 -1.16 5.12 9.28
CA ALA A 118 0.01 5.39 10.12
C ALA A 118 0.49 4.14 10.88
N ASP A 119 -0.37 3.13 11.01
CA ASP A 119 -0.12 1.89 11.75
C ASP A 119 -0.20 0.68 10.79
N PRO A 120 0.68 -0.32 10.94
CA PRO A 120 0.67 -1.50 10.08
C PRO A 120 -0.60 -2.34 10.19
N VAL A 121 -1.20 -2.47 11.38
CA VAL A 121 -2.47 -3.19 11.55
C VAL A 121 -3.59 -2.44 10.83
N ASP A 122 -3.63 -1.11 10.91
CA ASP A 122 -4.59 -0.31 10.13
C ASP A 122 -4.42 -0.48 8.63
N PHE A 123 -3.19 -0.60 8.12
CA PHE A 123 -2.99 -0.94 6.71
C PHE A 123 -3.55 -2.33 6.36
N LEU A 124 -3.32 -3.34 7.20
CA LEU A 124 -3.88 -4.68 6.98
C LEU A 124 -5.41 -4.71 7.11
N ARG A 125 -5.98 -3.91 8.01
CA ARG A 125 -7.42 -3.72 8.13
C ARG A 125 -7.99 -3.09 6.86
N LEU A 126 -7.30 -2.09 6.30
CA LEU A 126 -7.69 -1.44 5.04
C LEU A 126 -7.73 -2.44 3.88
N THR A 127 -6.70 -3.28 3.73
CA THR A 127 -6.69 -4.32 2.69
C THR A 127 -7.73 -5.41 2.95
N ALA A 128 -8.09 -5.67 4.21
CA ALA A 128 -9.13 -6.63 4.57
C ALA A 128 -10.56 -6.15 4.27
N ILE A 129 -10.78 -4.85 4.03
CA ILE A 129 -12.11 -4.32 3.68
C ILE A 129 -12.61 -4.97 2.38
N GLY A 130 -11.71 -5.21 1.42
CA GLY A 130 -12.01 -5.93 0.18
C GLY A 130 -12.44 -5.04 -1.00
N TYR A 131 -11.82 -3.86 -1.13
CA TYR A 131 -11.89 -3.07 -2.37
C TYR A 131 -11.16 -3.80 -3.50
N ASP A 132 -11.72 -3.75 -4.72
CA ASP A 132 -11.08 -4.38 -5.89
C ASP A 132 -9.76 -3.68 -6.24
N GLU A 133 -9.73 -2.35 -6.09
CA GLU A 133 -8.54 -1.52 -6.24
C GLU A 133 -8.56 -0.42 -5.17
N LEU A 134 -7.43 -0.20 -4.50
CA LEU A 134 -7.32 0.84 -3.45
C LEU A 134 -6.99 2.23 -4.01
N CYS A 135 -6.89 2.37 -5.34
CA CYS A 135 -6.52 3.61 -5.99
C CYS A 135 -7.69 4.56 -6.28
N TRP A 136 -8.92 4.21 -5.89
CA TRP A 136 -10.14 4.98 -6.18
C TRP A 136 -10.73 5.66 -4.93
N PRO A 137 -10.35 6.91 -4.60
CA PRO A 137 -10.79 7.55 -3.36
C PRO A 137 -12.29 7.86 -3.31
N PHE A 138 -12.97 7.93 -4.46
CA PHE A 138 -14.43 8.11 -4.52
C PHE A 138 -15.22 6.89 -4.01
N GLU A 139 -14.57 5.73 -3.85
CA GLU A 139 -15.18 4.53 -3.27
C GLU A 139 -15.01 4.47 -1.74
N PHE A 140 -14.14 5.29 -1.14
CA PHE A 140 -13.75 5.14 0.26
C PHE A 140 -14.87 5.39 1.28
N ASP A 141 -15.93 6.08 0.87
CA ASP A 141 -17.11 6.34 1.71
C ASP A 141 -18.19 5.25 1.59
N THR A 142 -17.99 4.25 0.72
CA THR A 142 -18.95 3.16 0.49
C THR A 142 -18.29 1.81 0.77
N ALA A 143 -19.04 0.90 1.39
CA ALA A 143 -18.60 -0.48 1.54
C ALA A 143 -18.39 -1.11 0.15
N PRO A 144 -17.33 -1.89 -0.08
CA PRO A 144 -17.14 -2.57 -1.36
C PRO A 144 -18.33 -3.49 -1.65
N SER A 145 -18.84 -3.41 -2.87
CA SER A 145 -20.03 -4.19 -3.25
C SER A 145 -19.69 -5.68 -3.40
N ALA A 146 -20.58 -6.55 -2.94
CA ALA A 146 -20.52 -7.99 -3.19
C ALA A 146 -20.90 -8.34 -4.65
N ASP A 147 -21.51 -7.39 -5.38
CA ASP A 147 -22.19 -7.60 -6.66
C ASP A 147 -21.38 -7.14 -7.90
N GLY A 148 -20.09 -6.84 -7.76
CA GLY A 148 -19.23 -6.50 -8.90
C GLY A 148 -19.14 -7.64 -9.93
N ASP A 149 -19.12 -7.29 -11.23
CA ASP A 149 -18.96 -8.21 -12.37
C ASP A 149 -17.60 -8.96 -12.38
N VAL A 150 -16.68 -8.53 -11.52
CA VAL A 150 -15.47 -9.27 -11.19
C VAL A 150 -15.82 -10.19 -10.04
N ALA A 151 -15.63 -11.49 -10.20
CA ALA A 151 -15.81 -12.50 -9.16
C ALA A 151 -14.81 -12.28 -7.99
N GLY A 152 -14.98 -11.20 -7.25
CA GLY A 152 -14.21 -10.86 -6.07
C GLY A 152 -14.77 -11.66 -4.92
N VAL A 153 -14.19 -12.85 -4.74
CA VAL A 153 -14.40 -13.72 -3.58
C VAL A 153 -14.15 -12.86 -2.34
N ASP A 154 -15.20 -12.57 -1.58
CA ASP A 154 -15.08 -12.28 -0.15
C ASP A 154 -14.02 -13.24 0.41
N ASP A 155 -12.96 -12.71 1.03
CA ASP A 155 -11.84 -13.51 1.51
C ASP A 155 -11.95 -13.67 3.03
N PRO A 156 -12.87 -14.52 3.51
CA PRO A 156 -13.12 -14.69 4.93
C PRO A 156 -11.89 -15.24 5.64
N GLU A 157 -11.02 -15.99 4.96
CA GLU A 157 -9.80 -16.52 5.56
C GLU A 157 -8.82 -15.40 5.91
N TYR A 158 -8.61 -14.44 5.01
CA TYR A 158 -7.77 -13.29 5.31
C TYR A 158 -8.40 -12.40 6.39
N ARG A 159 -9.70 -12.11 6.25
CA ARG A 159 -10.42 -11.28 7.23
C ARG A 159 -10.35 -11.89 8.62
N GLU A 160 -10.62 -13.19 8.74
CA GLU A 160 -10.52 -13.93 10.01
C GLU A 160 -9.08 -13.95 10.53
N TRP A 161 -8.09 -14.10 9.65
CA TRP A 161 -6.69 -14.04 10.06
C TRP A 161 -6.33 -12.67 10.64
N VAL A 162 -6.71 -11.56 9.99
CA VAL A 162 -6.45 -10.20 10.48
C VAL A 162 -7.16 -9.97 11.83
N THR A 163 -8.45 -10.28 11.94
CA THR A 163 -9.22 -10.04 13.16
C THR A 163 -8.71 -10.88 14.32
N SER A 164 -8.43 -12.17 14.11
CA SER A 164 -7.97 -13.08 15.17
C SER A 164 -6.52 -12.82 15.59
N THR A 165 -5.62 -12.53 14.64
CA THR A 165 -4.19 -12.32 14.93
C THR A 165 -3.94 -11.02 15.67
N PHE A 166 -4.64 -9.95 15.26
CA PHE A 166 -4.41 -8.61 15.82
C PHE A 166 -5.48 -8.16 16.82
N SER A 167 -6.51 -8.98 17.05
CA SER A 167 -7.64 -8.65 17.95
C SER A 167 -8.31 -7.32 17.58
N VAL A 168 -8.61 -7.16 16.30
CA VAL A 168 -9.20 -5.95 15.71
C VAL A 168 -10.49 -6.26 14.95
N GLU A 169 -11.28 -5.23 14.68
CA GLU A 169 -12.43 -5.31 13.76
C GLU A 169 -12.05 -4.72 12.40
N ILE A 170 -12.58 -5.27 11.32
CA ILE A 170 -12.43 -4.70 9.98
C ILE A 170 -13.49 -3.60 9.80
N PRO A 171 -13.11 -2.36 9.49
CA PRO A 171 -14.08 -1.29 9.24
C PRO A 171 -14.93 -1.60 8.00
N GLU A 172 -16.06 -0.90 7.89
CA GLU A 172 -16.96 -1.03 6.75
C GLU A 172 -16.42 -0.28 5.53
N THR A 173 -15.74 0.85 5.74
CA THR A 173 -15.25 1.71 4.65
C THR A 173 -13.82 2.19 4.85
N ALA A 174 -13.12 2.47 3.75
CA ALA A 174 -11.74 2.95 3.80
C ALA A 174 -11.61 4.32 4.49
N SER A 175 -12.63 5.18 4.44
CA SER A 175 -12.63 6.49 5.12
C SER A 175 -12.52 6.38 6.65
N GLU A 176 -12.82 5.22 7.23
CA GLU A 176 -12.58 4.95 8.65
C GLU A 176 -11.08 4.80 9.00
N ILE A 177 -10.22 4.57 8.01
CA ILE A 177 -8.76 4.48 8.17
C ILE A 177 -8.07 5.65 7.45
N VAL A 178 -8.36 5.85 6.16
CA VAL A 178 -7.76 6.89 5.31
C VAL A 178 -8.41 8.24 5.60
N LYS A 179 -7.79 9.02 6.49
CA LYS A 179 -8.40 10.27 7.01
C LYS A 179 -8.39 11.44 6.05
N GLN A 180 -7.39 11.50 5.19
CA GLN A 180 -7.15 12.65 4.32
C GLN A 180 -6.71 12.17 2.94
N PRO A 181 -7.62 11.55 2.15
CA PRO A 181 -7.31 11.32 0.75
C PRO A 181 -7.03 12.67 0.08
N ASP A 182 -5.99 12.68 -0.73
CA ASP A 182 -5.51 13.84 -1.47
C ASP A 182 -5.01 13.36 -2.83
N GLU A 183 -4.72 14.29 -3.72
CA GLU A 183 -4.35 13.99 -5.09
C GLU A 183 -3.00 14.60 -5.46
N MET A 184 -2.38 14.03 -6.49
CA MET A 184 -1.20 14.59 -7.13
C MET A 184 -1.43 16.05 -7.49
N GLN A 185 -0.44 16.89 -7.20
CA GLN A 185 -0.43 18.31 -7.59
C GLN A 185 -1.60 19.14 -7.01
N THR A 186 -2.28 18.67 -5.96
CA THR A 186 -3.15 19.54 -5.16
C THR A 186 -2.37 20.76 -4.69
N LYS A 187 -2.89 21.97 -4.96
CA LYS A 187 -2.20 23.24 -4.68
C LYS A 187 -1.96 23.48 -3.18
N GLU A 188 -2.90 23.06 -2.34
CA GLU A 188 -2.84 23.20 -0.89
C GLU A 188 -3.10 21.84 -0.26
N PRO A 189 -2.12 20.91 -0.32
CA PRO A 189 -2.33 19.55 0.13
C PRO A 189 -2.52 19.52 1.64
N ARG A 190 -3.51 18.76 2.10
CA ARG A 190 -3.80 18.56 3.53
C ARG A 190 -3.03 17.36 4.05
N ASP A 191 -2.96 16.32 3.23
CA ASP A 191 -2.21 15.11 3.53
C ASP A 191 -0.72 15.40 3.72
N GLU A 192 -0.10 14.70 4.66
CA GLU A 192 1.30 14.94 5.02
C GLU A 192 2.29 14.41 3.99
N PHE A 193 1.97 13.31 3.30
CA PHE A 193 2.80 12.77 2.24
C PHE A 193 2.75 13.68 1.02
N CYS A 194 1.57 14.17 0.64
CA CYS A 194 1.44 15.19 -0.41
C CYS A 194 2.16 16.50 -0.06
N ARG A 195 2.07 16.97 1.19
CA ARG A 195 2.85 18.16 1.63
C ARG A 195 4.35 17.93 1.53
N TRP A 196 4.82 16.74 1.87
CA TRP A 196 6.22 16.37 1.70
C TRP A 196 6.63 16.38 0.23
N LEU A 197 5.82 15.78 -0.66
CA LEU A 197 6.05 15.78 -2.11
C LEU A 197 6.09 17.19 -2.71
N ALA A 198 5.13 18.05 -2.36
CA ALA A 198 5.12 19.44 -2.82
C ALA A 198 6.41 20.17 -2.41
N ALA A 199 6.88 19.97 -1.17
CA ALA A 199 8.08 20.61 -0.64
C ALA A 199 9.40 20.13 -1.28
N ILE A 200 9.41 18.97 -1.96
CA ILE A 200 10.57 18.46 -2.69
C ILE A 200 10.52 18.77 -4.19
N ILE A 201 9.32 18.79 -4.81
CA ILE A 201 9.13 19.06 -6.23
C ILE A 201 9.27 20.56 -6.54
N ASP A 202 8.82 21.44 -5.64
CA ASP A 202 8.90 22.90 -5.82
C ASP A 202 10.29 23.49 -5.50
N LYS A 203 11.31 22.66 -5.23
CA LYS A 203 12.68 23.15 -5.08
C LYS A 203 13.32 23.35 -6.46
N PRO A 204 13.71 24.60 -6.82
CA PRO A 204 14.32 24.90 -8.11
C PRO A 204 15.70 24.27 -8.29
#